data_AF-A0A9W4X603-F1
#
_entry.id   AF-A0A9W4X603-F1
#
_cell.length_a   1.000
_cell.length_b   1.000
_cell.length_c   1.000
_cell.angle_alpha   90.00
_cell.angle_beta   90.00
_cell.angle_gamma   90.00
#
_symmetry.space_group_name_H-M   'P 1'
#
loop_
_entity.id
_entity.type
_entity.pdbx_description
1 polymer ?
#
loop_
_entity_poly.entity_id
_entity_poly.type
_entity_poly.pdbx_seq_one_letter_code
_entity_poly.pdbx_strand_id
1 'polypeptide(L)'
;MNEQKERQERKIQRGRIPAPRLYGILARSKREGVILRRGPKEWVQLINWNLSNDTLEHGQWLKGRVYENRCDLSPSGKYLIYFATGQHGTRRGYVGTMVSKPPFFTALAYWKHGGHTWGGGGVFENEKTIQLNYYWDEQILADGFSVPSSIRVKPFGEQSGKGEDWPVYYHRQCRDGWIMIQEGKCHRASADMTYFWYFDPVMIFEKVNKNGFKLQQIWRWIGRQNKPHLESDYVILDPNTRIRLQLENLTWADWDQGNLVFAKNGCLYRLSCSKKGHFPPVEEQFFKLIYNFRKNSFAPLKAPLKVCKW
;
A
#
# COMPACT_ATOMS: atom_id res chain seq x y z
N MET A 1 25.21 27.53 -20.43
CA MET A 1 24.32 26.80 -21.34
C MET A 1 23.61 25.61 -20.68
N ASN A 2 24.28 24.83 -19.80
CA ASN A 2 23.65 23.70 -19.06
C ASN A 2 22.63 24.13 -17.99
N GLU A 3 22.89 25.19 -17.23
CA GLU A 3 21.98 25.63 -16.14
C GLU A 3 20.62 26.12 -16.64
N GLN A 4 20.56 26.79 -17.80
CA GLN A 4 19.30 27.26 -18.36
C GLN A 4 18.45 26.09 -18.88
N LYS A 5 19.09 25.07 -19.46
CA LYS A 5 18.44 23.84 -19.91
C LYS A 5 17.91 23.02 -18.71
N GLU A 6 18.71 22.86 -17.66
CA GLU A 6 18.25 22.23 -16.41
C GLU A 6 17.13 23.02 -15.72
N ARG A 7 17.19 24.35 -15.73
CA ARG A 7 16.16 25.20 -15.12
C ARG A 7 14.84 25.15 -15.91
N GLN A 8 14.93 24.99 -17.22
CA GLN A 8 13.79 24.82 -18.12
C GLN A 8 13.19 23.40 -17.99
N GLU A 9 14.02 22.35 -17.89
CA GLU A 9 13.59 20.98 -17.62
C GLU A 9 12.95 20.84 -16.23
N ARG A 10 13.53 21.47 -15.18
CA ARG A 10 12.93 21.55 -13.84
C ARG A 10 11.61 22.31 -13.83
N LYS A 11 11.45 23.35 -14.66
CA LYS A 11 10.18 24.08 -14.84
C LYS A 11 9.13 23.21 -15.55
N ILE A 12 9.52 22.46 -16.58
CA ILE A 12 8.64 21.52 -17.30
C ILE A 12 8.20 20.38 -16.37
N GLN A 13 9.10 19.86 -15.53
CA GLN A 13 8.77 18.87 -14.50
C GLN A 13 7.88 19.42 -13.38
N ARG A 14 8.04 20.69 -13.00
CA ARG A 14 7.16 21.37 -12.02
C ARG A 14 5.74 21.59 -12.55
N GLY A 15 5.54 21.67 -13.87
CA GLY A 15 4.22 21.85 -14.52
C GLY A 15 3.45 20.55 -14.77
N ARG A 16 4.10 19.37 -14.71
CA ARG A 16 3.42 18.08 -14.85
C ARG A 16 2.79 17.66 -13.53
N ILE A 17 1.48 17.48 -13.51
CA ILE A 17 0.77 16.85 -12.39
C ILE A 17 1.41 15.46 -12.17
N PRO A 18 2.01 15.19 -10.99
CA PRO A 18 2.62 13.90 -10.71
C PRO A 18 1.58 12.79 -10.88
N ALA A 19 1.97 11.67 -11.49
CA ALA A 19 1.11 10.52 -11.59
C ALA A 19 0.66 10.06 -10.19
N PRO A 20 -0.59 9.59 -10.03
CA PRO A 20 -1.05 9.11 -8.74
C PRO A 20 -0.23 7.89 -8.31
N ARG A 21 -0.03 7.76 -7.00
CA ARG A 21 0.62 6.60 -6.40
C ARG A 21 -0.44 5.55 -6.11
N LEU A 22 -0.18 4.31 -6.47
CA LEU A 22 -1.09 3.19 -6.22
C LEU A 22 -0.42 2.22 -5.27
N TYR A 23 -1.19 1.72 -4.32
CA TYR A 23 -0.80 0.61 -3.46
C TYR A 23 -1.93 -0.40 -3.39
N GLY A 24 -1.62 -1.66 -3.65
CA GLY A 24 -2.58 -2.76 -3.60
C GLY A 24 -2.52 -3.50 -2.25
N ILE A 25 -3.67 -3.96 -1.77
CA ILE A 25 -3.74 -4.94 -0.68
C ILE A 25 -4.67 -6.05 -1.15
N LEU A 26 -4.14 -7.27 -1.26
CA LEU A 26 -4.90 -8.42 -1.76
C LEU A 26 -5.54 -9.18 -0.60
N ALA A 27 -6.77 -9.65 -0.80
CA ALA A 27 -7.44 -10.54 0.12
C ALA A 27 -6.78 -11.93 0.06
N ARG A 28 -6.59 -12.57 1.22
CA ARG A 28 -5.86 -13.85 1.30
C ARG A 28 -6.73 -15.10 1.09
N SER A 29 -8.07 -14.99 1.13
CA SER A 29 -8.98 -16.12 0.92
C SER A 29 -9.89 -15.98 -0.32
N LYS A 30 -9.86 -14.83 -1.00
CA LYS A 30 -10.63 -14.58 -2.22
C LYS A 30 -9.79 -13.82 -3.25
N ARG A 31 -10.17 -13.91 -4.53
CA ARG A 31 -9.57 -13.14 -5.63
C ARG A 31 -10.13 -11.71 -5.67
N GLU A 32 -10.04 -11.04 -4.53
CA GLU A 32 -10.46 -9.66 -4.29
C GLU A 32 -9.29 -8.86 -3.71
N GLY A 33 -9.31 -7.55 -3.87
CA GLY A 33 -8.29 -6.67 -3.33
C GLY A 33 -8.75 -5.24 -3.34
N VAL A 34 -7.98 -4.36 -2.70
CA VAL A 34 -8.22 -2.92 -2.74
C VAL A 34 -7.02 -2.19 -3.27
N ILE A 35 -7.27 -1.05 -3.92
CA ILE A 35 -6.24 -0.12 -4.37
C ILE A 35 -6.44 1.20 -3.65
N LEU A 36 -5.39 1.64 -2.95
CA LEU A 36 -5.26 2.99 -2.42
C LEU A 36 -4.62 3.86 -3.49
N ARG A 37 -5.42 4.71 -4.14
CA ARG A 37 -4.96 5.65 -5.17
C ARG A 37 -4.77 7.03 -4.57
N ARG A 38 -3.52 7.47 -4.39
CA ARG A 38 -3.18 8.79 -3.84
C ARG A 38 -2.84 9.81 -4.93
N GLY A 39 -3.43 11.00 -4.84
CA GLY A 39 -3.12 12.16 -5.68
C GLY A 39 -4.35 12.69 -6.46
N PRO A 40 -4.21 13.81 -7.19
CA PRO A 40 -3.26 14.88 -6.85
C PRO A 40 -3.53 15.42 -5.42
N LYS A 41 -2.49 15.98 -4.79
CA LYS A 41 -2.27 16.21 -3.34
C LYS A 41 -3.53 16.29 -2.43
N GLU A 42 -3.42 15.61 -1.28
CA GLU A 42 -4.40 15.45 -0.19
C GLU A 42 -5.57 14.49 -0.42
N TRP A 43 -5.70 13.87 -1.58
CA TRP A 43 -6.80 12.92 -1.80
C TRP A 43 -6.33 11.49 -1.97
N VAL A 44 -7.06 10.58 -1.36
CA VAL A 44 -6.92 9.13 -1.54
C VAL A 44 -8.28 8.58 -1.97
N GLN A 45 -8.32 7.86 -3.08
CA GLN A 45 -9.48 7.08 -3.50
C GLN A 45 -9.29 5.63 -3.06
N LEU A 46 -10.33 5.02 -2.49
CA LEU A 46 -10.40 3.57 -2.28
C LEU A 46 -11.12 2.94 -3.47
N ILE A 47 -10.49 1.94 -4.08
CA ILE A 47 -11.06 1.18 -5.20
C ILE A 47 -11.09 -0.28 -4.79
N ASN A 48 -12.24 -0.93 -4.97
CA ASN A 48 -12.33 -2.39 -4.85
C ASN A 48 -11.96 -3.02 -6.20
N TRP A 49 -11.21 -4.12 -6.16
CA TRP A 49 -10.64 -4.76 -7.34
C TRP A 49 -10.92 -6.26 -7.32
N ASN A 50 -11.70 -6.70 -8.29
CA ASN A 50 -11.91 -8.11 -8.55
C ASN A 50 -10.76 -8.63 -9.41
N LEU A 51 -9.91 -9.49 -8.85
CA LEU A 51 -8.75 -10.03 -9.56
C LEU A 51 -9.12 -11.12 -10.57
N SER A 52 -10.35 -11.64 -10.54
CA SER A 52 -10.76 -12.71 -11.45
C SER A 52 -10.95 -12.25 -12.89
N ASN A 53 -11.45 -11.03 -13.06
CA ASN A 53 -11.78 -10.43 -14.35
C ASN A 53 -11.17 -9.02 -14.52
N ASP A 54 -10.36 -8.57 -13.56
CA ASP A 54 -9.76 -7.24 -13.49
C ASP A 54 -10.77 -6.07 -13.44
N THR A 55 -12.01 -6.28 -13.00
CA THR A 55 -12.98 -5.19 -12.84
C THR A 55 -12.69 -4.34 -11.60
N LEU A 56 -12.86 -3.03 -11.73
CA LEU A 56 -12.61 -2.04 -10.69
C LEU A 56 -13.90 -1.32 -10.30
N GLU A 57 -14.22 -1.32 -9.01
CA GLU A 57 -15.30 -0.51 -8.44
C GLU A 57 -14.70 0.71 -7.75
N HIS A 58 -14.87 1.87 -8.38
CA HIS A 58 -14.36 3.14 -7.89
C HIS A 58 -15.20 3.66 -6.72
N GLY A 59 -14.60 3.73 -5.53
CA GLY A 59 -15.30 4.11 -4.33
C GLY A 59 -14.95 5.49 -3.78
N GLN A 60 -15.05 5.59 -2.46
CA GLN A 60 -15.03 6.85 -1.74
C GLN A 60 -13.66 7.52 -1.78
N TRP A 61 -13.69 8.84 -1.84
CA TRP A 61 -12.52 9.69 -1.70
C TRP A 61 -12.40 10.19 -0.27
N LEU A 62 -11.19 10.17 0.25
CA LEU A 62 -10.83 10.69 1.57
C LEU A 62 -9.81 11.82 1.40
N LYS A 63 -10.13 12.98 1.99
CA LYS A 63 -9.20 14.10 2.08
C LYS A 63 -8.28 13.89 3.29
N GLY A 64 -7.01 13.64 3.04
CA GLY A 64 -5.99 13.37 4.03
C GLY A 64 -4.86 12.47 3.51
N ARG A 65 -4.17 11.82 4.44
CA ARG A 65 -3.17 10.78 4.22
C ARG A 65 -3.72 9.47 4.73
N VAL A 66 -3.76 8.46 3.88
CA VAL A 66 -3.80 7.06 4.30
C VAL A 66 -2.36 6.54 4.29
N TYR A 67 -1.98 5.81 5.34
CA TYR A 67 -0.67 5.19 5.49
C TYR A 67 -0.77 3.73 5.05
N GLU A 68 -0.58 3.51 3.76
CA GLU A 68 -0.77 2.21 3.08
C GLU A 68 -0.11 1.02 3.81
N ASN A 69 1.11 1.21 4.33
CA ASN A 69 1.88 0.17 5.02
C ASN A 69 1.33 -0.21 6.40
N ARG A 70 0.37 0.55 6.92
CA ARG A 70 -0.31 0.31 8.20
C ARG A 70 -1.76 -0.13 8.01
N CYS A 71 -2.14 -0.41 6.77
CA CYS A 71 -3.45 -0.89 6.40
C CYS A 71 -3.41 -2.40 6.16
N ASP A 72 -4.56 -3.04 6.35
CA ASP A 72 -4.71 -4.47 6.06
C ASP A 72 -6.13 -4.81 5.64
N LEU A 73 -6.25 -5.84 4.83
CA LEU A 73 -7.53 -6.32 4.31
C LEU A 73 -7.88 -7.64 5.00
N SER A 74 -9.13 -7.76 5.44
CA SER A 74 -9.66 -9.02 6.00
C SER A 74 -9.47 -10.16 5.00
N PRO A 75 -9.34 -11.42 5.46
CA PRO A 75 -9.11 -12.56 4.57
C PRO A 75 -9.98 -12.58 3.31
N SER A 76 -11.26 -12.26 3.46
CA SER A 76 -12.31 -12.29 2.44
C SER A 76 -12.40 -11.02 1.59
N GLY A 77 -11.71 -9.94 1.98
CA GLY A 77 -11.86 -8.63 1.36
C GLY A 77 -13.01 -7.78 1.92
N LYS A 78 -13.84 -8.32 2.83
CA LYS A 78 -15.06 -7.65 3.33
C LYS A 78 -14.78 -6.36 4.12
N TYR A 79 -13.70 -6.34 4.89
CA TYR A 79 -13.31 -5.22 5.74
C TYR A 79 -11.88 -4.77 5.46
N LEU A 80 -11.65 -3.47 5.60
CA LEU A 80 -10.35 -2.80 5.54
C LEU A 80 -10.07 -2.13 6.88
N ILE A 81 -8.92 -2.43 7.48
CA ILE A 81 -8.31 -1.60 8.54
C ILE A 81 -7.41 -0.60 7.83
N TYR A 82 -7.53 0.68 8.18
CA TYR A 82 -6.66 1.71 7.65
C TYR A 82 -6.29 2.74 8.71
N PHE A 83 -5.02 3.16 8.71
CA PHE A 83 -4.55 4.30 9.49
C PHE A 83 -4.56 5.54 8.61
N ALA A 84 -5.20 6.60 9.09
CA ALA A 84 -5.30 7.83 8.33
C ALA A 84 -5.22 9.09 9.18
N THR A 85 -4.77 10.16 8.54
CA THR A 85 -4.76 11.52 9.10
C THR A 85 -5.40 12.50 8.14
N GLY A 86 -6.32 13.31 8.66
CA GLY A 86 -6.95 14.41 7.94
C GLY A 86 -6.22 15.72 8.19
N GLN A 87 -6.30 16.64 7.23
CA GLN A 87 -5.95 18.04 7.44
C GLN A 87 -7.21 18.89 7.40
N HIS A 88 -7.36 19.79 8.35
CA HIS A 88 -8.41 20.80 8.39
C HIS A 88 -7.78 22.18 8.63
N GLY A 89 -7.47 22.90 7.55
CA GLY A 89 -6.69 24.15 7.63
C GLY A 89 -5.26 23.87 8.13
N THR A 90 -4.80 24.62 9.14
CA THR A 90 -3.48 24.43 9.77
C THR A 90 -3.46 23.35 10.86
N ARG A 91 -4.62 22.77 11.21
CA ARG A 91 -4.74 21.76 12.27
C ARG A 91 -4.93 20.36 11.67
N ARG A 92 -4.40 19.34 12.35
CA ARG A 92 -4.76 17.95 12.06
C ARG A 92 -6.25 17.77 12.41
N GLY A 93 -7.01 17.24 11.46
CA GLY A 93 -8.42 16.92 11.64
C GLY A 93 -8.54 15.61 12.45
N TYR A 94 -8.87 14.52 11.77
CA TYR A 94 -8.81 13.19 12.37
C TYR A 94 -7.38 12.63 12.33
N VAL A 95 -7.01 11.82 13.33
CA VAL A 95 -5.83 10.96 13.33
C VAL A 95 -6.26 9.66 13.98
N GLY A 96 -6.01 8.52 13.33
CA GLY A 96 -6.19 7.22 13.96
C GLY A 96 -6.49 6.09 13.00
N THR A 97 -6.94 4.97 13.58
CA THR A 97 -7.19 3.71 12.88
C THR A 97 -8.68 3.50 12.76
N MET A 98 -9.12 3.12 11.58
CA MET A 98 -10.52 2.85 11.30
C MET A 98 -10.69 1.49 10.66
N VAL A 99 -11.87 0.91 10.84
CA VAL A 99 -12.35 -0.25 10.06
C VAL A 99 -13.46 0.22 9.14
N SER A 100 -13.48 -0.23 7.89
CA SER A 100 -14.53 0.11 6.91
C SER A 100 -14.85 -1.08 6.00
N LYS A 101 -15.90 -0.96 5.18
CA LYS A 101 -16.22 -1.89 4.10
C LYS A 101 -15.79 -1.28 2.76
N PRO A 102 -14.84 -1.89 2.02
CA PRO A 102 -14.52 -1.45 0.67
C PRO A 102 -15.76 -1.39 -0.25
N PRO A 103 -15.79 -0.48 -1.23
CA PRO A 103 -14.76 0.52 -1.53
C PRO A 103 -14.96 1.86 -0.78
N PHE A 104 -15.50 1.86 0.43
CA PHE A 104 -15.78 3.09 1.20
C PHE A 104 -14.79 3.29 2.36
N PHE A 105 -14.42 4.54 2.64
CA PHE A 105 -13.70 4.96 3.85
C PHE A 105 -14.64 5.32 4.99
N THR A 106 -15.93 5.03 4.86
CA THR A 106 -16.89 5.31 5.92
C THR A 106 -16.67 4.30 7.04
N ALA A 107 -16.26 4.80 8.20
CA ALA A 107 -15.84 3.97 9.31
C ALA A 107 -17.01 3.21 9.94
N LEU A 108 -16.78 1.93 10.23
CA LEU A 108 -17.58 1.08 11.12
C LEU A 108 -17.09 1.16 12.57
N ALA A 109 -15.78 1.40 12.73
CA ALA A 109 -15.14 1.70 14.00
C ALA A 109 -14.00 2.68 13.76
N TYR A 110 -13.73 3.52 14.75
CA TYR A 110 -12.65 4.51 14.72
C TYR A 110 -12.01 4.58 16.10
N TRP A 111 -10.71 4.25 16.17
CA TRP A 111 -9.86 4.46 17.34
C TRP A 111 -9.09 5.77 17.15
N LYS A 112 -9.37 6.76 18.01
CA LYS A 112 -8.69 8.06 17.96
C LYS A 112 -7.22 7.84 18.34
N HIS A 113 -6.32 8.55 17.67
CA HIS A 113 -4.92 8.62 18.08
C HIS A 113 -4.60 9.99 18.64
N GLY A 114 -3.65 10.06 19.58
CA GLY A 114 -3.25 11.25 20.36
C GLY A 114 -2.58 12.39 19.57
N GLY A 115 -2.92 12.56 18.29
CA GLY A 115 -2.45 13.66 17.45
C GLY A 115 -1.09 13.43 16.80
N HIS A 116 -0.42 12.28 17.02
CA HIS A 116 0.85 11.90 16.39
C HIS A 116 0.73 10.70 15.44
N THR A 117 1.84 10.32 14.81
CA THR A 117 1.92 9.26 13.78
C THR A 117 2.90 8.15 14.14
N TRP A 118 3.27 8.01 15.41
CA TRP A 118 3.93 6.82 15.96
C TRP A 118 2.87 5.75 16.29
N GLY A 119 3.11 4.48 16.00
CA GLY A 119 2.11 3.42 16.13
C GLY A 119 0.94 3.55 15.14
N GLY A 120 -0.24 3.09 15.53
CA GLY A 120 -1.46 3.11 14.71
C GLY A 120 -1.45 2.11 13.55
N GLY A 121 -2.64 1.90 12.98
CA GLY A 121 -2.91 0.83 12.03
C GLY A 121 -3.19 -0.50 12.71
N GLY A 122 -3.24 -1.55 11.91
CA GLY A 122 -3.53 -2.88 12.42
C GLY A 122 -3.62 -3.93 11.33
N VAL A 123 -3.81 -5.16 11.76
CA VAL A 123 -3.95 -6.34 10.89
C VAL A 123 -5.18 -7.15 11.29
N PHE A 124 -5.74 -7.86 10.31
CA PHE A 124 -6.65 -8.96 10.55
C PHE A 124 -5.84 -10.22 10.80
N GLU A 125 -5.97 -10.79 11.99
CA GLU A 125 -5.52 -12.17 12.24
C GLU A 125 -6.44 -13.15 11.49
N ASN A 126 -7.75 -12.91 11.56
CA ASN A 126 -8.78 -13.60 10.80
C ASN A 126 -9.97 -12.66 10.55
N GLU A 127 -11.07 -13.15 9.97
CA GLU A 127 -12.28 -12.34 9.68
C GLU A 127 -12.88 -11.62 10.89
N LYS A 128 -12.66 -12.18 12.10
CA LYS A 128 -13.30 -11.75 13.34
C LYS A 128 -12.30 -11.27 14.39
N THR A 129 -11.00 -11.33 14.14
CA THR A 129 -9.98 -10.85 15.08
C THR A 129 -9.10 -9.79 14.43
N ILE A 130 -9.12 -8.61 15.03
CA ILE A 130 -8.32 -7.45 14.66
C ILE A 130 -7.23 -7.24 15.70
N GLN A 131 -6.00 -7.02 15.23
CA GLN A 131 -4.88 -6.60 16.06
C GLN A 131 -4.55 -5.14 15.74
N LEU A 132 -4.59 -4.27 16.74
CA LEU A 132 -4.30 -2.85 16.58
C LEU A 132 -2.91 -2.50 17.10
N ASN A 133 -2.15 -1.73 16.33
CA ASN A 133 -0.82 -1.27 16.72
C ASN A 133 -0.87 -0.03 17.61
N TYR A 134 -1.60 -0.11 18.73
CA TYR A 134 -1.67 0.94 19.76
C TYR A 134 -1.08 0.44 21.07
N TYR A 135 -0.63 1.36 21.92
CA TYR A 135 -0.47 1.01 23.32
C TYR A 135 -1.84 0.61 23.91
N TRP A 136 -1.84 -0.27 24.91
CA TRP A 136 -3.06 -0.90 25.42
C TRP A 136 -4.06 0.15 25.98
N ASP A 137 -3.55 1.24 26.54
CA ASP A 137 -4.25 2.39 27.10
C ASP A 137 -4.73 3.41 26.04
N GLU A 138 -4.23 3.31 24.80
CA GLU A 138 -4.60 4.20 23.69
C GLU A 138 -5.71 3.64 22.77
N GLN A 139 -6.26 2.47 23.08
CA GLN A 139 -7.33 1.84 22.28
C GLN A 139 -8.72 2.44 22.55
N ILE A 140 -8.81 3.76 22.53
CA ILE A 140 -10.05 4.51 22.82
C ILE A 140 -10.87 4.67 21.53
N LEU A 141 -12.05 4.05 21.50
CA LEU A 141 -13.02 4.26 20.43
C LEU A 141 -13.55 5.71 20.47
N ALA A 142 -13.72 6.28 19.28
CA ALA A 142 -14.39 7.56 19.13
C ALA A 142 -15.87 7.47 19.51
N ASP A 143 -16.42 8.58 19.99
CA ASP A 143 -17.82 8.72 20.34
C ASP A 143 -18.74 8.32 19.16
N GLY A 144 -19.79 7.57 19.46
CA GLY A 144 -20.73 7.07 18.45
C GLY A 144 -20.27 5.82 17.69
N PHE A 145 -19.06 5.32 17.92
CA PHE A 145 -18.60 4.05 17.36
C PHE A 145 -18.71 2.92 18.38
N SER A 146 -19.01 1.72 17.87
CA SER A 146 -18.98 0.49 18.65
C SER A 146 -18.48 -0.66 17.78
N VAL A 147 -17.87 -1.64 18.44
CA VAL A 147 -17.44 -2.89 17.82
C VAL A 147 -18.38 -3.99 18.32
N PRO A 148 -19.01 -4.78 17.44
CA PRO A 148 -19.91 -5.84 17.86
C PRO A 148 -19.12 -6.93 18.59
N SER A 149 -19.76 -7.62 19.53
CA SER A 149 -19.14 -8.70 20.32
C SER A 149 -18.59 -9.86 19.47
N SER A 150 -19.07 -10.00 18.22
CA SER A 150 -18.55 -10.95 17.25
C SER A 150 -17.15 -10.61 16.70
N ILE A 151 -16.66 -9.39 16.92
CA ILE A 151 -15.33 -8.93 16.50
C ILE A 151 -14.47 -8.76 17.74
N ARG A 152 -13.39 -9.54 17.80
CA ARG A 152 -12.37 -9.46 18.83
C ARG A 152 -11.32 -8.43 18.42
N VAL A 153 -11.01 -7.51 19.33
CA VAL A 153 -9.94 -6.51 19.17
C VAL A 153 -8.88 -6.80 20.23
N LYS A 154 -7.62 -6.86 19.82
CA LYS A 154 -6.48 -7.08 20.72
C LYS A 154 -5.27 -6.23 20.32
N PRO A 155 -4.28 -6.03 21.21
CA PRO A 155 -3.02 -5.40 20.84
C PRO A 155 -2.26 -6.18 19.76
N PHE A 156 -1.44 -5.49 18.98
CA PHE A 156 -0.56 -6.05 17.97
C PHE A 156 0.75 -6.58 18.58
N GLY A 157 0.63 -7.71 19.28
CA GLY A 157 1.75 -8.36 19.96
C GLY A 157 2.40 -7.52 21.07
N GLU A 158 3.55 -7.96 21.56
CA GLU A 158 4.25 -7.33 22.70
C GLU A 158 4.80 -5.93 22.38
N GLN A 159 5.06 -5.65 21.09
CA GLN A 159 5.58 -4.36 20.63
C GLN A 159 4.48 -3.42 20.13
N SER A 160 3.21 -3.72 20.42
CA SER A 160 2.07 -2.89 20.02
C SER A 160 2.24 -1.43 20.46
N GLY A 161 1.98 -0.50 19.53
CA GLY A 161 2.16 0.94 19.74
C GLY A 161 3.57 1.47 19.43
N LYS A 162 4.55 0.58 19.25
CA LYS A 162 5.93 0.95 18.90
C LYS A 162 6.12 1.00 17.38
N GLY A 163 7.12 1.78 16.95
CA GLY A 163 7.51 1.92 15.55
C GLY A 163 6.55 2.76 14.70
N GLU A 164 6.88 2.85 13.41
CA GLU A 164 6.06 3.54 12.41
C GLU A 164 5.37 2.53 11.48
N ASP A 165 5.82 2.43 10.24
CA ASP A 165 5.27 1.53 9.23
C ASP A 165 5.71 0.08 9.46
N TRP A 166 6.94 -0.11 9.95
CA TRP A 166 7.65 -1.39 9.93
C TRP A 166 6.92 -2.56 10.63
N PRO A 167 6.42 -2.44 11.88
CA PRO A 167 5.86 -3.61 12.57
C PRO A 167 4.64 -4.19 11.86
N VAL A 168 3.70 -3.33 11.46
CA VAL A 168 2.49 -3.73 10.73
C VAL A 168 2.84 -4.21 9.32
N TYR A 169 3.68 -3.46 8.61
CA TYR A 169 4.11 -3.81 7.26
C TYR A 169 4.81 -5.16 7.21
N TYR A 170 5.85 -5.35 8.04
CA TYR A 170 6.66 -6.56 8.08
C TYR A 170 5.80 -7.79 8.41
N HIS A 171 4.98 -7.70 9.46
CA HIS A 171 4.07 -8.79 9.81
C HIS A 171 3.11 -9.13 8.67
N ARG A 172 2.50 -8.11 8.04
CA ARG A 172 1.59 -8.32 6.90
C ARG A 172 2.31 -9.00 5.73
N GLN A 173 3.50 -8.53 5.37
CA GLN A 173 4.33 -9.13 4.32
C GLN A 173 4.61 -10.61 4.62
N CYS A 174 5.10 -10.92 5.83
CA CYS A 174 5.40 -12.28 6.25
C CYS A 174 4.18 -13.21 6.23
N ARG A 175 3.06 -12.74 6.80
CA ARG A 175 1.78 -13.47 6.76
C ARG A 175 1.33 -13.76 5.32
N ASP A 176 1.53 -12.82 4.41
CA ASP A 176 1.08 -12.91 3.03
C ASP A 176 2.10 -13.59 2.10
N GLY A 177 3.08 -14.31 2.67
CA GLY A 177 4.01 -15.20 1.96
C GLY A 177 5.31 -14.55 1.50
N TRP A 178 5.57 -13.29 1.87
CA TRP A 178 6.88 -12.67 1.65
C TRP A 178 7.86 -13.09 2.74
N ILE A 179 9.09 -13.41 2.37
CA ILE A 179 10.17 -13.73 3.31
C ILE A 179 11.29 -12.70 3.15
N MET A 180 11.90 -12.27 4.25
CA MET A 180 13.10 -11.42 4.20
C MET A 180 14.31 -12.33 3.95
N ILE A 181 14.88 -12.25 2.76
CA ILE A 181 16.03 -13.09 2.36
C ILE A 181 17.37 -12.37 2.56
N GLN A 182 17.34 -11.05 2.73
CA GLN A 182 18.49 -10.24 3.10
C GLN A 182 18.03 -9.13 4.03
N GLU A 183 18.54 -9.16 5.26
CA GLU A 183 18.40 -8.04 6.18
C GLU A 183 19.32 -6.89 5.72
N GLY A 184 18.79 -5.67 5.68
CA GLY A 184 19.59 -4.49 5.39
C GLY A 184 19.93 -3.73 6.66
N LYS A 185 21.15 -3.19 6.76
CA LYS A 185 21.51 -2.29 7.87
C LYS A 185 21.10 -0.88 7.52
N CYS A 186 20.21 -0.30 8.31
CA CYS A 186 19.69 1.05 8.09
C CYS A 186 20.69 2.10 8.60
N HIS A 187 21.05 3.04 7.73
CA HIS A 187 21.96 4.14 8.01
C HIS A 187 21.25 5.47 7.78
N ARG A 188 21.51 6.45 8.65
CA ARG A 188 21.03 7.81 8.44
C ARG A 188 21.85 8.47 7.36
N ALA A 189 21.19 9.03 6.35
CA ALA A 189 21.89 9.76 5.30
C ALA A 189 22.36 11.13 5.80
N SER A 190 23.46 11.62 5.24
CA SER A 190 23.94 12.98 5.45
C SER A 190 22.97 14.01 4.84
N ALA A 191 23.03 15.26 5.31
CA ALA A 191 22.05 16.30 4.98
C ALA A 191 22.04 16.70 3.49
N ASP A 192 23.13 16.45 2.77
CA ASP A 192 23.30 16.71 1.35
C ASP A 192 22.65 15.64 0.45
N MET A 193 22.21 14.52 1.03
CA MET A 193 21.63 13.42 0.27
C MET A 193 20.16 13.65 -0.08
N THR A 194 19.73 13.05 -1.19
CA THR A 194 18.33 13.15 -1.65
C THR A 194 17.36 12.22 -0.91
N TYR A 195 17.81 11.50 0.13
CA TYR A 195 17.03 10.53 0.90
C TYR A 195 17.36 10.64 2.39
N PHE A 196 16.47 10.18 3.28
CA PHE A 196 16.67 10.29 4.73
C PHE A 196 17.45 9.10 5.31
N TRP A 197 17.18 7.90 4.80
CA TRP A 197 17.83 6.67 5.24
C TRP A 197 18.19 5.80 4.04
N TYR A 198 19.21 4.96 4.20
CA TYR A 198 19.61 3.96 3.22
C TYR A 198 19.98 2.63 3.89
N PHE A 199 19.96 1.56 3.10
CA PHE A 199 20.32 0.21 3.56
C PHE A 199 21.62 -0.24 2.91
N ASP A 200 22.61 -0.60 3.73
CA ASP A 200 23.87 -1.21 3.27
C ASP A 200 24.31 -2.38 4.19
N PRO A 201 24.16 -3.65 3.75
CA PRO A 201 23.63 -4.06 2.45
C PRO A 201 22.15 -3.70 2.29
N VAL A 202 21.63 -3.74 1.06
CA VAL A 202 20.21 -3.47 0.77
C VAL A 202 19.31 -4.49 1.48
N MET A 203 18.06 -4.13 1.77
CA MET A 203 17.09 -5.07 2.32
C MET A 203 16.31 -5.73 1.17
N ILE A 204 16.09 -7.05 1.24
CA ILE A 204 15.42 -7.80 0.18
C ILE A 204 14.35 -8.72 0.77
N PHE A 205 13.14 -8.58 0.25
CA PHE A 205 12.04 -9.51 0.46
C PHE A 205 11.80 -10.34 -0.80
N GLU A 206 11.42 -11.60 -0.64
CA GLU A 206 11.09 -12.52 -1.73
C GLU A 206 9.71 -13.13 -1.49
N LYS A 207 8.90 -13.25 -2.55
CA LYS A 207 7.68 -14.05 -2.53
C LYS A 207 7.65 -14.97 -3.73
N VAL A 208 7.33 -16.24 -3.47
CA VAL A 208 7.23 -17.27 -4.49
C VAL A 208 5.79 -17.42 -4.95
N ASN A 209 5.57 -17.49 -6.25
CA ASN A 209 4.26 -17.73 -6.84
C ASN A 209 3.98 -19.24 -7.01
N LYS A 210 2.75 -19.60 -7.40
CA LYS A 210 2.35 -21.00 -7.56
C LYS A 210 3.15 -21.80 -8.61
N ASN A 211 3.85 -21.12 -9.51
CA ASN A 211 4.67 -21.72 -10.57
C ASN A 211 6.17 -21.74 -10.21
N GLY A 212 6.54 -21.37 -8.98
CA GLY A 212 7.93 -21.34 -8.51
C GLY A 212 8.72 -20.08 -8.90
N PHE A 213 8.10 -19.09 -9.55
CA PHE A 213 8.78 -17.80 -9.81
C PHE A 213 8.86 -16.98 -8.54
N LYS A 214 9.98 -16.28 -8.40
CA LYS A 214 10.28 -15.43 -7.25
C LYS A 214 10.11 -13.97 -7.66
N LEU A 215 9.39 -13.21 -6.85
CA LEU A 215 9.37 -11.75 -6.92
C LEU A 215 10.19 -11.23 -5.76
N GLN A 216 11.32 -10.60 -6.07
CA GLN A 216 12.14 -9.92 -5.09
C GLN A 216 11.78 -8.44 -5.06
N GLN A 217 11.54 -7.91 -3.88
CA GLN A 217 11.36 -6.48 -3.60
C GLN A 217 12.62 -5.97 -2.90
N ILE A 218 13.28 -4.98 -3.50
CA ILE A 218 14.57 -4.47 -3.06
C ILE A 218 14.40 -3.08 -2.47
N TRP A 219 14.84 -2.91 -1.22
CA TRP A 219 14.77 -1.67 -0.47
C TRP A 219 16.18 -1.10 -0.31
N ARG A 220 16.40 0.05 -0.96
CA ARG A 220 17.69 0.75 -0.95
C ARG A 220 17.69 1.98 -0.07
N TRP A 221 16.57 2.70 -0.04
CA TRP A 221 16.44 3.96 0.70
C TRP A 221 15.01 4.21 1.18
N ILE A 222 14.90 5.11 2.16
CA ILE A 222 13.63 5.63 2.67
C ILE A 222 13.63 7.16 2.54
N GLY A 223 12.49 7.71 2.11
CA GLY A 223 12.22 9.13 2.15
C GLY A 223 12.97 9.95 1.09
N ARG A 224 13.11 9.40 -0.13
CA ARG A 224 13.74 10.13 -1.23
C ARG A 224 12.89 11.35 -1.63
N GLN A 225 13.53 12.51 -1.80
CA GLN A 225 12.87 13.77 -2.12
C GLN A 225 12.02 13.61 -3.40
N ASN A 226 10.77 14.09 -3.34
CA ASN A 226 9.78 13.99 -4.43
C ASN A 226 9.36 12.57 -4.85
N LYS A 227 9.81 11.52 -4.15
CA LYS A 227 9.45 10.11 -4.40
C LYS A 227 8.48 9.58 -3.33
N PRO A 228 7.92 8.37 -3.49
CA PRO A 228 7.26 7.66 -2.40
C PRO A 228 8.18 7.50 -1.18
N HIS A 229 7.60 7.38 0.01
CA HIS A 229 8.40 7.21 1.24
C HIS A 229 9.20 5.90 1.20
N LEU A 230 8.59 4.85 0.65
CA LEU A 230 9.24 3.58 0.32
C LEU A 230 9.10 3.39 -1.19
N GLU A 231 10.22 3.45 -1.90
CA GLU A 231 10.34 3.08 -3.31
C GLU A 231 11.04 1.71 -3.35
N SER A 232 10.54 0.80 -4.17
CA SER A 232 11.12 -0.53 -4.29
C SER A 232 11.38 -0.85 -5.75
N ASP A 233 12.58 -1.36 -6.00
CA ASP A 233 12.87 -2.05 -7.25
C ASP A 233 12.35 -3.48 -7.11
N TYR A 234 11.90 -4.05 -8.23
CA TYR A 234 11.43 -5.43 -8.25
C TYR A 234 12.19 -6.26 -9.28
N VAL A 235 12.52 -7.49 -8.92
CA VAL A 235 13.16 -8.45 -9.80
C VAL A 235 12.34 -9.73 -9.80
N ILE A 236 12.10 -10.30 -10.98
CA ILE A 236 11.50 -11.62 -11.13
C ILE A 236 12.58 -12.61 -11.49
N LEU A 237 12.68 -13.67 -10.68
CA LEU A 237 13.55 -14.81 -10.95
C LEU A 237 12.70 -16.02 -11.36
N ASP A 238 13.24 -16.82 -12.28
CA ASP A 238 12.69 -18.15 -12.55
C ASP A 238 13.02 -19.13 -11.39
N PRO A 239 12.44 -20.36 -11.42
CA PRO A 239 12.73 -21.37 -10.40
C PRO A 239 14.22 -21.75 -10.29
N ASN A 240 15.02 -21.50 -11.34
CA ASN A 240 16.46 -21.72 -11.38
C ASN A 240 17.25 -20.47 -11.00
N THR A 241 16.61 -19.48 -10.35
CA THR A 241 17.18 -18.21 -9.89
C THR A 241 17.74 -17.30 -10.98
N ARG A 242 17.37 -17.52 -12.25
CA ARG A 242 17.78 -16.64 -13.34
C ARG A 242 16.87 -15.43 -13.40
N ILE A 243 17.46 -14.25 -13.54
CA ILE A 243 16.69 -13.01 -13.74
C ILE A 243 15.92 -13.11 -15.04
N ARG A 244 14.60 -12.95 -14.93
CA ARG A 244 13.67 -12.91 -16.07
C ARG A 244 13.22 -11.51 -16.42
N LEU A 245 13.05 -10.68 -15.39
CA LEU A 245 12.52 -9.34 -15.55
C LEU A 245 12.99 -8.47 -14.38
N GLN A 246 13.44 -7.25 -14.68
CA GLN A 246 13.71 -6.19 -13.71
C GLN A 246 12.73 -5.05 -13.96
N LEU A 247 12.01 -4.64 -12.92
CA LEU A 247 11.00 -3.59 -12.97
C LEU A 247 11.37 -2.49 -11.97
N GLU A 248 11.74 -1.34 -12.52
CA GLU A 248 12.13 -0.18 -11.74
C GLU A 248 10.97 0.81 -11.58
N ASN A 249 11.05 1.65 -10.55
CA ASN A 249 10.11 2.74 -10.29
C ASN A 249 8.64 2.28 -10.15
N LEU A 250 8.42 1.07 -9.64
CA LEU A 250 7.09 0.60 -9.28
C LEU A 250 6.66 1.22 -7.95
N THR A 251 5.37 1.53 -7.81
CA THR A 251 4.82 1.93 -6.50
C THR A 251 4.34 0.73 -5.71
N TRP A 252 4.07 -0.39 -6.38
CA TRP A 252 3.58 -1.64 -5.78
C TRP A 252 3.65 -2.79 -6.78
N ALA A 253 3.94 -4.00 -6.33
CA ALA A 253 3.74 -5.24 -7.09
C ALA A 253 3.53 -6.44 -6.16
N ASP A 254 2.73 -7.40 -6.62
CA ASP A 254 2.54 -8.68 -5.93
C ASP A 254 2.13 -9.77 -6.94
N TRP A 255 2.06 -11.01 -6.47
CA TRP A 255 1.51 -12.14 -7.21
C TRP A 255 0.00 -12.24 -7.01
N ASP A 256 -0.73 -12.33 -8.12
CA ASP A 256 -2.07 -12.93 -8.17
C ASP A 256 -1.95 -14.31 -8.78
N GLN A 257 -1.91 -15.31 -7.90
CA GLN A 257 -1.69 -16.71 -8.26
C GLN A 257 -0.33 -16.92 -8.96
N GLY A 258 -0.31 -16.99 -10.29
CA GLY A 258 0.91 -17.12 -11.10
C GLY A 258 1.20 -15.89 -11.94
N ASN A 259 0.35 -14.87 -11.89
CA ASN A 259 0.46 -13.66 -12.69
C ASN A 259 1.02 -12.53 -11.83
N LEU A 260 1.90 -11.72 -12.41
CA LEU A 260 2.35 -10.51 -11.75
C LEU A 260 1.30 -9.44 -11.93
N VAL A 261 0.98 -8.74 -10.85
CA VAL A 261 0.19 -7.51 -10.89
C VAL A 261 1.01 -6.38 -10.27
N PHE A 262 1.01 -5.22 -10.92
CA PHE A 262 1.90 -4.14 -10.50
C PHE A 262 1.37 -2.77 -10.90
N ALA A 263 1.82 -1.77 -10.15
CA ALA A 263 1.52 -0.36 -10.38
C ALA A 263 2.76 0.40 -10.83
N LYS A 264 2.66 1.01 -12.01
CA LYS A 264 3.71 1.82 -12.61
C LYS A 264 3.11 3.12 -13.11
N ASN A 265 3.68 4.25 -12.70
CA ASN A 265 3.32 5.59 -13.18
C ASN A 265 1.79 5.87 -13.19
N GLY A 266 1.08 5.54 -12.11
CA GLY A 266 -0.36 5.78 -11.98
C GLY A 266 -1.27 4.87 -12.81
N CYS A 267 -0.72 3.78 -13.36
CA CYS A 267 -1.46 2.75 -14.07
C CYS A 267 -1.29 1.40 -13.33
N LEU A 268 -2.32 0.56 -13.40
CA LEU A 268 -2.28 -0.82 -12.93
C LEU A 268 -2.16 -1.76 -14.13
N TYR A 269 -1.25 -2.72 -14.03
CA TYR A 269 -0.94 -3.68 -15.08
C TYR A 269 -0.99 -5.11 -14.55
N ARG A 270 -1.22 -6.04 -15.48
CA ARG A 270 -1.06 -7.47 -15.28
C ARG A 270 -0.09 -8.02 -16.32
N LEU A 271 0.85 -8.82 -15.86
CA LEU A 271 1.72 -9.63 -16.70
C LEU A 271 1.40 -11.10 -16.45
N SER A 272 0.84 -11.75 -17.46
CA SER A 272 0.44 -13.15 -17.34
C SER A 272 1.63 -14.05 -17.60
N CYS A 273 1.78 -15.09 -16.78
CA CYS A 273 2.72 -16.16 -17.08
C CYS A 273 2.17 -16.95 -18.28
N SER A 274 3.01 -17.25 -19.28
CA SER A 274 2.58 -18.02 -20.45
C SER A 274 2.12 -19.43 -20.06
N LYS A 275 1.39 -20.13 -20.95
CA LYS A 275 0.95 -21.53 -20.73
C LYS A 275 2.11 -22.49 -20.43
N LYS A 276 3.32 -22.18 -20.91
CA LYS A 276 4.55 -22.96 -20.63
C LYS A 276 5.25 -22.53 -19.33
N GLY A 277 4.61 -21.70 -18.51
CA GLY A 277 5.20 -21.22 -17.26
C GLY A 277 6.37 -20.26 -17.46
N HIS A 278 6.43 -19.49 -18.55
CA HIS A 278 7.50 -18.51 -18.79
C HIS A 278 6.93 -17.09 -18.84
N PHE A 279 7.59 -16.12 -18.21
CA PHE A 279 7.32 -14.71 -18.47
C PHE A 279 7.86 -14.31 -19.84
N PRO A 280 7.10 -13.52 -20.62
CA PRO A 280 7.59 -12.99 -21.88
C PRO A 280 8.78 -12.06 -21.63
N PRO A 281 9.58 -11.76 -22.68
CA PRO A 281 10.65 -10.76 -22.61
C PRO A 281 10.16 -9.41 -22.09
N VAL A 282 11.09 -8.59 -21.61
CA VAL A 282 10.87 -7.26 -21.00
C VAL A 282 10.43 -6.23 -22.04
N GLU A 283 9.29 -6.45 -22.68
CA GLU A 283 8.69 -5.52 -23.62
C GLU A 283 7.33 -5.08 -23.08
N GLU A 284 7.15 -3.76 -22.95
CA GLU A 284 5.93 -3.18 -22.38
C GLU A 284 4.65 -3.63 -23.10
N GLN A 285 4.77 -4.09 -24.36
CA GLN A 285 3.67 -4.66 -25.15
C GLN A 285 3.02 -5.89 -24.50
N PHE A 286 3.73 -6.62 -23.63
CA PHE A 286 3.19 -7.77 -22.90
C PHE A 286 2.49 -7.38 -21.60
N PHE A 287 2.58 -6.12 -21.18
CA PHE A 287 1.87 -5.63 -20.00
C PHE A 287 0.44 -5.31 -20.38
N LYS A 288 -0.50 -6.17 -19.95
CA LYS A 288 -1.93 -5.87 -20.07
C LYS A 288 -2.24 -4.70 -19.13
N LEU A 289 -2.53 -3.54 -19.69
CA LEU A 289 -3.07 -2.42 -18.93
C LEU A 289 -4.44 -2.82 -18.37
N ILE A 290 -4.57 -2.84 -17.05
CA ILE A 290 -5.87 -3.02 -16.40
C ILE A 290 -6.60 -1.68 -16.39
N TYR A 291 -5.93 -0.62 -15.90
CA TYR A 291 -6.56 0.69 -15.79
C TYR A 291 -5.54 1.83 -15.66
N ASN A 292 -5.88 3.00 -16.20
CA ASN A 292 -5.10 4.22 -16.11
C ASN A 292 -5.76 5.24 -15.16
N PHE A 293 -5.22 5.37 -13.94
CA PHE A 293 -5.79 6.23 -12.90
C PHE A 293 -5.39 7.72 -13.04
N ARG A 294 -4.62 8.09 -14.05
CA ARG A 294 -4.21 9.50 -14.26
C ARG A 294 -5.39 10.39 -14.60
N LYS A 295 -6.41 9.83 -15.26
CA LYS A 295 -7.63 10.55 -15.65
C LYS A 295 -8.65 10.65 -14.50
N ASN A 296 -8.47 9.91 -13.41
CA ASN A 296 -9.37 9.97 -12.27
C ASN A 296 -9.23 11.30 -11.53
N SER A 297 -10.34 12.00 -11.39
CA SER A 297 -10.53 13.19 -10.56
C SER A 297 -11.43 12.88 -9.38
N PHE A 298 -11.37 13.72 -8.35
CA PHE A 298 -12.28 13.64 -7.21
C PHE A 298 -13.74 13.65 -7.70
N ALA A 299 -14.52 12.69 -7.21
CA ALA A 299 -15.96 12.64 -7.38
C ALA A 299 -16.58 12.30 -6.02
N PRO A 300 -17.48 13.13 -5.48
CA PRO A 300 -18.10 12.85 -4.20
C PRO A 300 -18.93 11.56 -4.31
N LEU A 301 -18.71 10.62 -3.41
CA LEU A 301 -19.48 9.39 -3.32
C LEU A 301 -19.89 9.16 -1.87
N LYS A 302 -21.19 9.17 -1.62
CA LYS A 302 -21.75 8.89 -0.30
C LYS A 302 -21.87 7.38 -0.10
N ALA A 303 -21.45 6.90 1.06
CA ALA A 303 -21.62 5.50 1.43
C ALA A 303 -23.12 5.14 1.59
N PRO A 304 -23.59 4.04 0.99
CA PRO A 304 -24.95 3.56 1.22
C PRO A 304 -25.08 3.01 2.65
N LEU A 305 -26.28 3.10 3.24
CA LEU A 305 -26.51 2.71 4.65
C LEU A 305 -26.04 1.27 4.98
N LYS A 306 -26.10 0.35 4.01
CA LYS A 306 -25.66 -1.04 4.15
C LYS A 306 -24.17 -1.20 4.51
N VAL A 307 -23.32 -0.25 4.11
CA VAL A 307 -21.88 -0.31 4.42
C VAL A 307 -21.51 0.43 5.71
N CYS A 308 -22.46 1.15 6.32
CA CYS A 308 -22.31 1.86 7.59
C CYS A 308 -22.66 0.99 8.81
N LYS A 309 -22.97 -0.29 8.59
CA LYS A 309 -23.24 -1.29 9.63
C LYS A 309 -22.26 -2.44 9.47
N TRP A 310 -21.90 -3.12 10.56
CA TRP A 310 -21.06 -4.32 10.54
C TRP A 310 -21.69 -5.45 9.71
#